data_AF-A0A967Q3K4-F1
#
_entry.id   AF-A0A967Q3K4-F1
#
_cell.length_a   1.000
_cell.length_b   1.000
_cell.length_c   1.000
_cell.angle_alpha   90.00
_cell.angle_beta   90.00
_cell.angle_gamma   90.00
#
_symmetry.space_group_name_H-M   'P 1'
#
loop_
_entity.id
_entity.type
_entity.pdbx_description
1 polymer ?
#
loop_
_entity_poly.entity_id
_entity_poly.type
_entity_poly.pdbx_seq_one_letter_code
_entity_poly.pdbx_strand_id
1 'polypeptide(L)' 'MTVYRKWFCTCSGQAVELDYIEAPQDEGEETEPVCDLCGASPSSDPKRTVTYRDVETWED' A
#
# COMPACT_ATOMS: atom_id res chain seq x y z
N MET A 1 9.04 11.53 -14.36
CA MET A 1 8.22 10.32 -14.19
C MET A 1 8.27 9.94 -12.75
N THR A 2 7.13 10.05 -12.07
CA THR A 2 6.98 9.63 -10.68
C THR A 2 6.21 8.32 -10.71
N VAL A 3 6.81 7.26 -10.18
CA VAL A 3 6.13 5.96 -10.04
C VAL A 3 5.67 5.87 -8.60
N TYR A 4 4.35 5.84 -8.39
CA TYR A 4 3.79 5.62 -7.06
C TYR A 4 3.15 4.24 -6.98
N ARG A 5 3.34 3.56 -5.85
CA ARG A 5 2.78 2.24 -5.59
C ARG A 5 1.50 2.39 -4.77
N LYS A 6 0.37 1.99 -5.35
CA LYS A 6 -0.89 1.83 -4.62
C LYS A 6 -1.01 0.44 -4.05
N TRP A 7 -1.57 0.32 -2.86
CA TRP A 7 -1.76 -0.94 -2.16
C TRP A 7 -3.24 -1.22 -1.96
N PHE A 8 -3.62 -2.50 -1.96
CA PHE A 8 -5.00 -2.93 -1.84
C PHE A 8 -5.07 -4.15 -0.94
N CYS A 9 -6.11 -4.25 -0.12
CA CYS A 9 -6.40 -5.44 0.67
C CYS A 9 -7.76 -6.03 0.29
N THR A 10 -7.83 -7.36 0.20
CA THR A 10 -9.04 -8.12 -0.18
C THR A 10 -9.67 -8.89 0.98
N CYS A 11 -9.28 -8.59 2.22
CA CYS A 11 -9.69 -9.33 3.41
C CYS A 11 -11.20 -9.35 3.67
N SER A 12 -11.93 -8.32 3.21
CA SER A 12 -13.39 -8.20 3.33
C SER A 12 -14.14 -8.82 2.15
N GLY A 13 -13.44 -9.41 1.19
CA GLY A 13 -14.01 -9.87 -0.09
C GLY A 13 -14.08 -8.78 -1.17
N GLN A 14 -13.72 -7.54 -0.85
CA GLN A 14 -13.57 -6.44 -1.80
C GLN A 14 -12.15 -5.87 -1.72
N ALA A 15 -11.60 -5.42 -2.86
CA ALA A 15 -10.31 -4.73 -2.87
C ALA A 15 -10.49 -3.30 -2.32
N VAL A 16 -10.02 -3.08 -1.09
CA VAL A 16 -10.00 -1.78 -0.43
C VAL A 16 -8.60 -1.19 -0.59
N GLU A 17 -8.52 0.05 -1.08
CA GLU A 17 -7.25 0.77 -1.19
C GLU A 17 -6.67 1.02 0.21
N LEU A 18 -5.41 0.65 0.41
CA LEU A 18 -4.67 0.95 1.63
C LEU A 18 -3.99 2.29 1.46
N ASP A 19 -4.26 3.20 2.39
CA ASP A 19 -3.62 4.51 2.39
C ASP A 19 -2.14 4.33 2.75
N TYR A 20 -1.28 4.77 1.85
CA TYR A 20 0.15 4.90 2.13
C TYR A 20 0.32 6.30 2.71
N ILE A 21 0.63 6.40 4.01
CA ILE A 21 1.09 7.68 4.55
C ILE A 21 2.43 7.92 3.84
N GLU A 22 2.44 8.77 2.82
CA GLU A 22 3.65 9.33 2.25
C GLU A 22 4.31 10.17 3.36
N ALA A 23 5.03 9.49 4.25
CA ALA A 23 5.96 10.15 5.12
C ALA A 23 6.97 10.87 4.21
N PRO A 24 7.23 12.16 4.42
CA PRO A 24 8.25 12.87 3.67
C PRO A 24 9.55 12.06 3.76
N GLN A 25 10.24 11.91 2.63
CA GLN A 25 11.42 11.05 2.43
C GLN A 25 12.66 11.42 3.28
N ASP A 26 12.51 11.99 4.46
CA ASP A 26 13.61 12.54 5.25
C ASP A 26 14.19 11.55 6.27
N GLU A 27 13.44 10.57 6.77
CA GLU A 27 13.94 9.69 7.85
C GLU A 27 13.48 8.23 7.70
N GLY A 28 14.14 7.48 6.82
CA GLY A 28 14.58 6.07 7.01
C GLY A 28 13.59 4.93 7.30
N GLU A 29 12.33 5.18 7.62
CA GLU A 29 11.33 4.16 7.91
C GLU A 29 10.20 4.22 6.89
N GLU A 30 10.32 3.40 5.85
CA GLU A 30 9.23 3.09 4.94
C GLU A 30 8.09 2.43 5.73
N THR A 31 7.12 3.23 6.20
CA THR A 31 5.93 2.70 6.86
C THR A 31 5.13 1.87 5.87
N GLU A 32 5.01 0.58 6.13
CA GLU A 32 4.19 -0.32 5.33
C GLU A 32 2.71 0.04 5.47
N PRO A 33 1.92 -0.05 4.38
CA PRO A 33 0.49 0.17 4.44
C PRO A 33 -0.19 -0.98 5.20
N VAL A 34 -1.13 -0.62 6.08
CA VAL A 34 -1.85 -1.56 6.93
C VAL A 34 -3.34 -1.46 6.64
N CYS A 35 -4.02 -2.60 6.51
CA CYS A 35 -5.47 -2.63 6.36
C CYS A 35 -6.17 -2.33 7.69
N ASP A 36 -6.99 -1.29 7.75
CA ASP A 36 -7.81 -0.98 8.94
C ASP A 36 -8.82 -2.08 9.31
N LEU A 37 -9.19 -2.95 8.37
CA LEU A 37 -10.19 -4.00 8.60
C LEU A 37 -9.60 -5.26 9.24
N CYS A 38 -8.42 -5.68 8.81
CA CYS A 38 -7.82 -6.95 9.24
C CYS A 38 -6.40 -6.81 9.81
N GLY A 39 -5.80 -5.62 9.75
CA GLY A 39 -4.43 -5.36 10.17
C GLY A 39 -3.36 -5.93 9.23
N ALA A 40 -3.73 -6.43 8.05
CA ALA A 40 -2.77 -7.02 7.12
C ALA A 40 -1.87 -5.95 6.50
N SER A 41 -0.58 -6.24 6.47
CA SER A 41 0.46 -5.43 5.82
C SER A 41 1.30 -6.33 4.89
N PRO A 42 2.07 -5.77 3.92
CA PRO A 42 2.90 -6.57 3.03
C PRO A 42 3.81 -7.58 3.75
N SER A 43 4.42 -7.18 4.87
CA SER A 43 5.25 -8.08 5.70
C SER A 43 4.46 -8.95 6.68
N SER A 44 3.22 -8.57 7.04
CA SER A 44 2.38 -9.27 8.02
C SER A 44 1.02 -9.69 7.44
N ASP A 45 1.02 -10.34 6.28
CA ASP A 45 -0.18 -10.85 5.62
C ASP A 45 -0.04 -12.35 5.27
N PRO A 46 -0.21 -13.26 6.25
CA PRO A 46 -0.06 -14.70 6.02
C PRO A 46 -1.08 -15.25 5.02
N LYS A 47 -2.19 -14.53 4.79
CA LYS A 47 -3.26 -14.91 3.87
C LYS A 47 -3.07 -14.36 2.46
N ARG A 48 -2.03 -13.56 2.21
CA ARG A 48 -1.73 -12.96 0.88
C ARG A 48 -2.94 -12.22 0.30
N THR A 49 -3.67 -11.52 1.16
CA THR A 49 -4.79 -10.64 0.85
C THR A 49 -4.36 -9.25 0.36
N VAL A 50 -3.11 -8.85 0.61
CA VAL A 50 -2.53 -7.57 0.23
C VAL A 50 -1.88 -7.67 -1.15
N THR A 51 -2.24 -6.76 -2.04
CA THR A 51 -1.67 -6.62 -3.40
C THR A 51 -1.24 -5.19 -3.65
N TYR A 52 -0.32 -4.99 -4.60
CA TYR A 52 0.12 -3.66 -5.00
C TYR A 52 -0.04 -3.44 -6.51
N ARG A 53 -0.13 -2.18 -6.90
CA ARG A 53 -0.13 -1.74 -8.29
C ARG A 53 0.72 -0.48 -8.42
N ASP A 54 1.76 -0.55 -9.24
CA ASP A 54 2.51 0.62 -9.69
C ASP A 54 1.66 1.45 -10.66
N VAL A 55 1.71 2.77 -10.47
CA VAL A 55 1.10 3.74 -11.36
C VAL A 55 2.18 4.75 -11.73
N GLU A 56 2.40 4.85 -13.04
CA GLU A 56 3.35 5.80 -13.63
C GLU A 56 2.60 7.09 -13.95
N THR A 57 2.94 8.19 -13.28
CA THR A 57 2.50 9.53 -13.71
C THR A 57 3.58 10.20 -14.55
N TRP A 58 3.17 10.59 -15.76
CA TRP A 58 3.94 11.41 -16.69
C TRP A 58 3.52 12.85 -16.43
N GLU A 59 4.28 13.57 -15.60
CA GLU A 59 4.10 15.01 -15.46
C GLU A 59 4.59 15.70 -16.75
N ASP A 60 3.70 16.44 -17.42
CA ASP A 60 3.96 17.27 -18.61
C ASP A 60 4.58 18.62 -18.22
#